data_AF-A0A2V3PHE9-F1
#
_entry.id   AF-A0A2V3PHE9-F1
#
_cell.length_a   1.000
_cell.length_b   1.000
_cell.length_c   1.000
_cell.angle_alpha   90.00
_cell.angle_beta   90.00
_cell.angle_gamma   90.00
#
_symmetry.space_group_name_H-M   'P 1'
#
loop_
_entity.id
_entity.type
_entity.pdbx_description
1 polymer ?
#
loop_
_entity_poly.entity_id
_entity_poly.type
_entity_poly.pdbx_seq_one_letter_code
_entity_poly.pdbx_strand_id
1 'polypeptide(L)'
;METKKTLPELVEGALNELYRLQYSSLSINQYKQKFSQLMKFVKDSGTEDIYSEELAAKFLKEIYGYLSEKYKEVLPTKIRAALRSFWLLGEYQLYGRFHRKFGKKGEGILMIV
;
A
#
# COMPACT_ATOMS: atom_id res chain seq x y z
N MET A 1 25.09 -0.62 -1.47
CA MET A 1 24.45 -1.85 -1.97
C MET A 1 22.99 -1.75 -1.55
N GLU A 2 22.12 -1.29 -2.45
CA GLU A 2 20.67 -1.26 -2.20
C GLU A 2 20.19 -2.70 -2.14
N THR A 3 19.98 -3.22 -0.93
CA THR A 3 19.29 -4.48 -0.70
C THR A 3 17.85 -4.29 -1.15
N LYS A 4 17.56 -4.62 -2.42
CA LYS A 4 16.19 -4.73 -2.92
C LYS A 4 15.50 -5.81 -2.08
N LYS A 5 14.76 -5.38 -1.05
CA LYS A 5 13.95 -6.29 -0.23
C LYS A 5 12.93 -6.93 -1.14
N THR A 6 12.77 -8.24 -1.01
CA THR A 6 11.69 -8.93 -1.70
C THR A 6 10.34 -8.40 -1.22
N LEU A 7 9.31 -8.48 -2.06
CA LEU A 7 7.95 -8.11 -1.73
C LEU A 7 7.45 -8.73 -0.41
N PRO A 8 7.68 -10.03 -0.11
CA PRO A 8 7.33 -10.59 1.19
C PRO A 8 8.08 -9.94 2.36
N GLU A 9 9.39 -9.67 2.25
CA GLU A 9 10.16 -9.00 3.29
C GLU A 9 9.68 -7.55 3.51
N LEU A 10 9.33 -6.85 2.43
CA LEU A 10 8.80 -5.50 2.49
C LEU A 10 7.44 -5.49 3.19
N VAL A 11 6.57 -6.43 2.84
CA VAL A 11 5.24 -6.58 3.45
C VAL A 11 5.35 -6.92 4.92
N GLU A 12 6.23 -7.85 5.29
CA GLU A 12 6.45 -8.21 6.69
C GLU A 12 6.96 -7.01 7.50
N GLY A 13 7.95 -6.28 6.98
CA GLY A 13 8.45 -5.08 7.62
C GLY A 13 7.38 -3.99 7.79
N ALA A 14 6.56 -3.78 6.76
CA ALA A 14 5.44 -2.83 6.81
C ALA A 14 4.40 -3.25 7.85
N LEU A 15 4.04 -4.53 7.93
CA LEU A 15 3.11 -5.04 8.94
C LEU A 15 3.67 -4.87 10.36
N ASN A 16 4.94 -5.21 10.58
CA ASN A 16 5.61 -5.00 11.87
C ASN A 16 5.61 -3.54 12.31
N GLU A 17 5.80 -2.63 11.36
CA GLU A 17 5.72 -1.19 11.63
C GLU A 17 4.29 -0.74 11.97
N LEU A 18 3.26 -1.32 11.34
CA LEU A 18 1.86 -1.08 11.72
C LEU A 18 1.55 -1.58 13.14
N TYR A 19 2.08 -2.75 13.52
CA TYR A 19 1.99 -3.25 14.90
C TYR A 19 2.70 -2.32 15.88
N ARG A 20 3.91 -1.84 15.55
CA ARG A 20 4.68 -0.88 16.35
C ARG A 20 3.92 0.42 16.56
N LEU A 21 3.21 0.89 15.54
CA LEU A 21 2.35 2.08 15.59
C LEU A 21 1.00 1.85 16.26
N GLN A 22 0.74 0.66 16.79
CA GLN A 22 -0.50 0.31 17.51
C GLN A 22 -1.76 0.51 16.65
N TYR A 23 -1.68 0.20 15.35
CA TYR A 23 -2.87 0.14 14.51
C TYR A 23 -3.83 -0.95 15.02
N SER A 24 -5.12 -0.74 14.83
CA SER A 24 -6.13 -1.74 15.22
C SER A 24 -5.93 -3.03 14.42
N SER A 25 -6.18 -4.19 15.07
CA SER A 25 -6.05 -5.51 14.45
C SER A 25 -6.91 -5.64 13.18
N LEU A 26 -8.07 -4.97 13.16
CA LEU A 26 -8.95 -4.90 11.99
C LEU A 26 -8.26 -4.19 10.81
N SER A 27 -7.57 -3.08 11.06
CA SER A 27 -6.82 -2.35 10.03
C SER A 27 -5.66 -3.17 9.51
N ILE A 28 -4.88 -3.77 10.42
CA ILE A 28 -3.74 -4.62 10.08
C ILE A 28 -4.20 -5.80 9.21
N ASN A 29 -5.33 -6.44 9.56
CA ASN A 29 -5.87 -7.54 8.77
C ASN A 29 -6.31 -7.09 7.36
N GLN A 30 -6.90 -5.89 7.23
CA GLN A 30 -7.23 -5.34 5.92
C GLN A 30 -5.98 -5.09 5.05
N TYR A 31 -4.92 -4.53 5.64
CA TYR A 31 -3.65 -4.34 4.94
C TYR A 31 -3.04 -5.69 4.54
N LYS A 32 -3.00 -6.65 5.46
CA LYS A 32 -2.50 -8.01 5.20
C LYS A 32 -3.24 -8.68 4.04
N GLN A 33 -4.56 -8.58 3.99
CA GLN A 33 -5.35 -9.13 2.88
C GLN A 33 -4.99 -8.48 1.54
N LYS A 34 -4.83 -7.15 1.50
CA LYS A 34 -4.45 -6.44 0.27
C LYS A 34 -3.04 -6.77 -0.19
N PHE A 35 -2.09 -6.86 0.74
CA PHE A 35 -0.72 -7.26 0.41
C PHE A 35 -0.66 -8.70 -0.07
N SER A 36 -1.46 -9.61 0.51
CA SER A 36 -1.59 -10.97 0.00
C SER A 36 -2.17 -11.02 -1.42
N GLN A 37 -3.13 -10.16 -1.75
CA GLN A 37 -3.64 -10.05 -3.12
C GLN A 37 -2.57 -9.55 -4.09
N LEU A 38 -1.76 -8.57 -3.69
CA LEU A 38 -0.65 -8.08 -4.49
C LEU A 38 0.39 -9.17 -4.73
N MET A 39 0.81 -9.90 -3.69
CA MET A 39 1.77 -11.00 -3.84
C MET A 39 1.23 -12.11 -4.76
N LYS A 40 -0.06 -12.43 -4.66
CA LYS A 40 -0.70 -13.39 -5.56
C LYS A 40 -0.69 -12.89 -7.01
N PHE A 41 -0.97 -11.60 -7.21
CA PHE A 41 -0.94 -10.98 -8.54
C PHE A 41 0.45 -11.01 -9.16
N VAL A 42 1.50 -10.68 -8.41
CA VAL A 42 2.91 -10.76 -8.88
C VAL A 42 3.28 -12.18 -9.28
N LYS A 43 2.90 -13.15 -8.45
CA LYS A 43 3.13 -14.58 -8.71
C LYS A 43 2.41 -15.06 -9.97
N ASP A 44 1.20 -14.57 -10.22
CA ASP A 44 0.39 -14.91 -11.40
C ASP A 44 0.91 -14.20 -12.67
N SER A 45 1.35 -12.94 -12.53
CA SER A 45 1.89 -12.13 -13.63
C SER A 45 3.33 -12.46 -14.00
N GLY A 46 4.00 -13.36 -13.26
CA GLY A 46 5.39 -13.77 -13.48
C GLY A 46 6.40 -12.60 -13.38
N THR A 47 6.02 -11.55 -12.66
CA THR A 47 6.83 -10.32 -12.53
C THR A 47 7.81 -10.47 -11.37
N GLU A 48 8.90 -9.69 -11.37
CA GLU A 48 9.87 -9.69 -10.27
C GLU A 48 9.17 -9.48 -8.91
N ASP A 49 9.60 -10.25 -7.90
CA ASP A 49 9.14 -10.14 -6.50
C ASP A 49 9.63 -8.86 -5.82
N ILE A 50 9.64 -7.73 -6.52
CA ILE A 50 10.11 -6.43 -6.04
C ILE A 50 8.96 -5.43 -6.20
N TYR A 51 8.70 -4.65 -5.15
CA TYR A 51 7.69 -3.61 -5.21
C TYR A 51 8.17 -2.42 -6.07
N SER A 52 7.37 -2.08 -7.07
CA SER A 52 7.51 -0.86 -7.87
C SER A 52 6.19 -0.10 -7.95
N GLU A 53 6.25 1.22 -8.14
CA GLU A 53 5.04 2.02 -8.34
C GLU A 53 4.28 1.60 -9.60
N GLU A 54 5.00 1.17 -10.64
CA GLU A 54 4.41 0.64 -11.87
C GLU A 54 3.62 -0.66 -11.62
N LEU A 55 4.14 -1.56 -10.78
CA LEU A 55 3.45 -2.77 -10.37
C LEU A 55 2.17 -2.44 -9.60
N ALA A 56 2.25 -1.48 -8.67
CA ALA A 56 1.08 -1.03 -7.91
C ALA A 56 0.01 -0.41 -8.84
N ALA A 57 0.43 0.39 -9.83
CA ALA A 57 -0.46 0.98 -10.82
C ALA A 57 -1.12 -0.11 -11.69
N LYS A 58 -0.36 -1.12 -12.13
CA LYS A 58 -0.88 -2.26 -12.90
C LYS A 58 -1.88 -3.08 -12.09
N PHE A 59 -1.56 -3.40 -10.83
CA PHE A 59 -2.46 -4.09 -9.92
C PHE A 59 -3.77 -3.32 -9.70
N LEU A 60 -3.70 -2.01 -9.46
CA LEU A 60 -4.88 -1.17 -9.28
C LEU A 60 -5.74 -1.13 -10.55
N LYS A 61 -5.11 -1.09 -11.72
CA LYS A 61 -5.82 -1.15 -13.00
C LYS A 61 -6.52 -2.50 -13.22
N GLU A 62 -5.85 -3.61 -12.96
CA GLU A 62 -6.41 -4.95 -13.21
C GLU A 62 -7.45 -5.37 -12.15
N ILE A 63 -7.18 -5.16 -10.86
CA ILE A 63 -8.08 -5.61 -9.79
C ILE A 63 -9.23 -4.64 -9.55
N TYR A 64 -8.96 -3.34 -9.60
CA TYR A 64 -9.96 -2.31 -9.28
C TYR A 64 -10.50 -1.58 -10.51
N GLY A 65 -10.01 -1.88 -11.72
CA GLY A 65 -10.38 -1.14 -12.91
C GLY A 65 -9.93 0.33 -12.86
N TYR A 66 -8.91 0.64 -12.04
CA TYR A 66 -8.45 2.01 -11.85
C TYR A 66 -7.77 2.52 -13.11
N LEU A 67 -8.44 3.47 -13.78
CA LEU A 67 -7.87 4.27 -14.85
C LEU A 67 -7.62 5.66 -14.26
N SER A 68 -6.36 6.11 -14.23
CA SER A 68 -5.96 7.43 -13.70
C SER A 68 -6.78 8.57 -14.32
N GLU A 69 -7.21 8.42 -15.57
CA GLU A 69 -8.02 9.40 -16.30
C GLU A 69 -9.52 9.39 -15.92
N LYS A 70 -10.01 8.33 -15.26
CA LYS A 70 -11.44 8.11 -15.01
C LYS A 70 -11.93 8.74 -13.70
N TYR A 71 -11.02 9.10 -12.79
CA TYR A 71 -11.36 9.67 -11.49
C TYR A 71 -10.86 11.11 -11.39
N LYS A 72 -11.57 12.06 -12.03
CA LYS A 72 -11.24 13.49 -12.01
C LYS A 72 -11.64 14.21 -10.71
N GLU A 73 -12.58 13.68 -9.93
CA GLU A 73 -13.10 14.40 -8.75
C GLU A 73 -13.27 13.55 -7.48
N VAL A 74 -13.84 12.33 -7.55
CA VAL A 74 -14.07 11.51 -6.35
C VAL A 74 -13.70 10.04 -6.57
N LEU A 75 -12.61 9.62 -5.93
CA LEU A 75 -12.24 8.21 -5.84
C LEU A 75 -13.21 7.44 -4.91
N PRO A 76 -13.75 6.28 -5.34
CA PRO A 76 -14.47 5.37 -4.47
C PRO A 76 -13.63 4.99 -3.25
N THR A 77 -14.25 4.92 -2.07
CA THR A 77 -13.57 4.63 -0.79
C THR A 77 -12.71 3.36 -0.84
N LYS A 78 -13.16 2.32 -1.55
CA LYS A 78 -12.41 1.07 -1.74
C LYS A 78 -11.08 1.30 -2.47
N ILE A 79 -11.10 2.12 -3.54
CA ILE A 79 -9.90 2.46 -4.34
C ILE A 79 -8.97 3.34 -3.52
N ARG A 80 -9.50 4.36 -2.81
CA ARG A 80 -8.71 5.22 -1.92
C ARG A 80 -8.00 4.40 -0.83
N ALA A 81 -8.70 3.44 -0.22
CA ALA A 81 -8.10 2.56 0.77
C ALA A 81 -7.04 1.62 0.16
N ALA A 82 -7.22 1.17 -1.08
CA ALA A 82 -6.22 0.34 -1.79
C ALA A 82 -4.97 1.16 -2.12
N LEU A 83 -5.15 2.33 -2.74
CA LEU A 83 -4.09 3.31 -2.97
C LEU A 83 -3.31 3.62 -1.69
N ARG A 84 -4.01 3.87 -0.57
CA ARG A 84 -3.36 4.15 0.71
C ARG A 84 -2.47 2.98 1.18
N SER A 85 -2.89 1.75 0.93
CA SER A 85 -2.12 0.55 1.32
C SER A 85 -0.81 0.46 0.52
N PHE A 86 -0.86 0.72 -0.78
CA PHE A 86 0.33 0.71 -1.64
C PHE A 86 1.24 1.91 -1.37
N TRP A 87 0.66 3.08 -1.11
CA TRP A 87 1.44 4.26 -0.73
C TRP A 87 2.19 4.06 0.59
N LEU A 88 1.59 3.36 1.55
CA LEU A 88 2.28 2.93 2.77
C LEU A 88 3.46 1.99 2.44
N LEU A 89 3.27 0.99 1.59
CA LEU A 89 4.38 0.12 1.17
C LEU A 89 5.52 0.90 0.50
N GLY A 90 5.20 1.86 -0.37
CA GLY A 90 6.18 2.74 -0.99
C GLY A 90 6.93 3.61 0.03
N GLU A 91 6.21 4.20 0.99
CA GLU A 91 6.81 4.98 2.08
C GLU A 91 7.74 4.10 2.94
N TYR A 92 7.32 2.88 3.25
CA TYR A 92 8.15 1.92 3.99
C TYR A 92 9.37 1.46 3.19
N GLN A 93 9.25 1.28 1.87
CA GLN A 93 10.38 0.96 1.01
C GLN A 93 11.43 2.08 1.00
N LEU A 94 10.97 3.33 0.93
CA LEU A 94 11.85 4.50 0.85
C LEU A 94 12.50 4.85 2.20
N TYR A 95 11.75 4.75 3.30
CA TYR A 95 12.18 5.26 4.61
C TYR A 95 12.42 4.17 5.66
N GLY A 96 11.96 2.94 5.43
CA GLY A 96 12.01 1.84 6.41
C GLY A 96 11.13 2.05 7.65
N ARG A 97 10.28 3.09 7.65
CA ARG A 97 9.36 3.44 8.75
C ARG A 97 8.19 4.26 8.21
N PHE A 98 7.07 4.26 8.91
CA PHE A 98 5.97 5.17 8.57
C PHE A 98 6.13 6.49 9.31
N HIS A 99 6.02 7.60 8.59
CA HIS A 99 6.03 8.92 9.22
C HIS A 99 4.59 9.33 9.53
N ARG A 100 4.20 9.23 10.80
CA ARG A 100 2.93 9.79 11.27
C ARG A 100 2.98 11.32 11.20
N LYS A 101 2.65 11.91 10.05
CA LYS A 101 2.29 13.33 9.97
C LYS A 101 0.98 13.54 10.74
N PHE A 102 1.05 14.16 11.91
CA PHE A 102 -0.16 14.69 12.56
C PHE A 102 -0.72 15.82 11.67
N GLY A 103 -1.55 15.46 10.70
CA GLY A 103 -2.20 16.41 9.81
C GLY A 103 -3.16 17.28 10.60
N LYS A 104 -2.99 18.61 10.54
CA LYS A 104 -4.02 19.54 10.98
C LYS A 104 -5.28 19.26 10.15
N LYS A 105 -6.42 19.19 10.85
CA LYS A 105 -7.75 18.92 10.30
C LYS A 105 -8.07 19.94 9.19
N GLY A 106 -7.92 19.57 7.92
CA GLY A 106 -8.22 20.47 6.79
C GLY A 106 -7.46 20.17 5.49
N GLU A 107 -6.27 19.58 5.57
CA GLU A 107 -5.55 19.10 4.38
C GLU A 107 -5.68 17.59 4.29
N GLY A 108 -6.15 17.09 3.15
CA GLY A 108 -6.47 15.69 2.93
C GLY A 108 -5.27 14.76 3.08
N ILE A 109 -4.96 14.38 4.31
CA ILE A 109 -4.27 13.13 4.62
C ILE A 109 -5.06 12.52 5.78
N LEU A 110 -6.00 11.66 5.39
CA LEU A 110 -6.78 10.82 6.28
C LEU A 110 -5.83 9.92 7.07
N MET A 111 -5.34 10.43 8.20
CA MET A 111 -4.85 9.62 9.30
C MET A 111 -6.00 9.49 10.29
N ILE A 112 -6.62 8.31 10.26
CA ILE A 112 -6.99 7.44 11.37
C ILE A 112 -8.09 6.51 10.86
N VAL A 113 -7.84 5.21 10.98
CA VAL A 113 -8.89 4.19 11.08
C VAL A 113 -9.32 4.17 12.54
#